data_AF-A0ABD3ADN2-F1
#
_entry.id   AF-A0ABD3ADN2-F1
#
_cell.length_a   1.000
_cell.length_b   1.000
_cell.length_c   1.000
_cell.angle_alpha   90.00
_cell.angle_beta   90.00
_cell.angle_gamma   90.00
#
_symmetry.space_group_name_H-M   'P 1'
#
loop_
_entity.id
_entity.type
_entity.pdbx_description
1 polymer ?
#
loop_
_entity_poly.entity_id
_entity_poly.type
_entity_poly.pdbx_seq_one_letter_code
_entity_poly.pdbx_strand_id
1 'polypeptide(L)'
;MRMRSALTVAVYQKQLKLSSLGRQRHSIGEVVNYIAVDAYRMGEFPMWFHVGWSSGLLLVLAISVLFAVVGVLPSLVPLLICGFLNFPFAKIIQKCQSEFMNAQDKRLRAMSEILNNMKIIKLQSWEEKFKNLIGSYREIEFKWLAESQFKKIYSVLLFWMCPTIVSSFIFFGCIIFQSAALDASTIFTVLVTLKSMCESVRLVPDALSTLIQVKVSFNRMNSFLQEDEIKQDDTVRPPLGESDTTVHIESGNFSWDPDSATLTIQNVNIAIERGKKVAVCGVVGAGKSSFLHAILGDIQKMSGTVNVYGSIAYVSQASWIQSGTVRENILFGKPMNKIKYEKAIKVSALDKDIESFDYGDLTEIGQRGLNMIGGQKQRIQLARAVYSDADIYLLDDPLVQ
;
A
#
# COMPACT_ATOMS: atom_id res chain seq x y z
N MET A 1 -16.03 -1.53 5.36
CA MET A 1 -15.35 -2.81 5.72
C MET A 1 -15.12 -3.75 4.53
N ARG A 2 -16.16 -4.30 3.87
CA ARG A 2 -15.97 -5.27 2.76
C ARG A 2 -15.06 -4.76 1.63
N MET A 3 -15.24 -3.50 1.21
CA MET A 3 -14.42 -2.92 0.13
C MET A 3 -12.94 -2.82 0.50
N ARG A 4 -12.62 -2.40 1.73
CA ARG A 4 -11.24 -2.38 2.23
C ARG A 4 -10.61 -3.78 2.18
N SER A 5 -11.29 -4.78 2.73
CA SER A 5 -10.78 -6.16 2.74
C SER A 5 -10.59 -6.72 1.34
N ALA A 6 -11.53 -6.49 0.41
CA ALA A 6 -11.43 -6.93 -0.97
C ALA A 6 -10.24 -6.27 -1.70
N LEU A 7 -10.04 -4.96 -1.52
CA LEU A 7 -8.90 -4.24 -2.09
C LEU A 7 -7.57 -4.72 -1.51
N THR A 8 -7.48 -4.96 -0.21
CA THR A 8 -6.27 -5.53 0.40
C THR A 8 -5.93 -6.89 -0.20
N VAL A 9 -6.93 -7.76 -0.39
CA VAL A 9 -6.74 -9.08 -1.04
C VAL A 9 -6.33 -8.92 -2.50
N ALA A 10 -6.98 -8.03 -3.25
CA ALA A 10 -6.66 -7.79 -4.67
C ALA A 10 -5.23 -7.27 -4.84
N VAL A 11 -4.80 -6.31 -4.01
CA VAL A 11 -3.43 -5.78 -4.02
C VAL A 11 -2.43 -6.89 -3.68
N TYR A 12 -2.72 -7.73 -2.68
CA TYR A 12 -1.86 -8.85 -2.31
C TYR A 12 -1.76 -9.90 -3.43
N GLN A 13 -2.88 -10.28 -4.04
CA GLN A 13 -2.89 -11.22 -5.17
C GLN A 13 -2.14 -10.67 -6.38
N LYS A 14 -2.31 -9.38 -6.70
CA LYS A 14 -1.59 -8.70 -7.77
C LYS A 14 -0.08 -8.69 -7.50
N GLN A 15 0.33 -8.38 -6.27
CA GLN A 15 1.73 -8.37 -5.86
C GLN A 15 2.43 -9.72 -6.10
N LEU A 16 1.72 -10.84 -5.90
CA LEU A 16 2.26 -12.19 -6.13
C LEU A 16 2.46 -12.54 -7.61
N LYS A 17 1.76 -11.84 -8.52
CA LYS A 17 1.81 -12.10 -9.97
C LYS A 17 2.56 -11.03 -10.75
N LEU A 18 2.99 -9.97 -10.09
CA LEU A 18 3.56 -8.80 -10.73
C LEU A 18 4.88 -9.13 -11.44
N SER A 19 5.03 -8.65 -12.68
CA SER A 19 6.25 -8.78 -13.47
C SER A 19 7.45 -8.09 -12.79
N SER A 20 8.66 -8.44 -13.22
CA SER A 20 9.90 -7.78 -12.78
C SER A 20 9.86 -6.27 -12.99
N LEU A 21 9.38 -5.82 -14.16
CA LEU A 21 9.25 -4.40 -14.49
C LEU A 21 8.21 -3.71 -13.62
N GLY A 22 7.03 -4.31 -13.46
CA GLY A 22 6.01 -3.77 -12.56
C GLY A 22 6.57 -3.59 -11.14
N ARG A 23 7.42 -4.52 -10.67
CA ARG A 23 8.01 -4.47 -9.32
C ARG A 23 9.06 -3.36 -9.19
N GLN A 24 9.69 -2.96 -10.28
CA GLN A 24 10.61 -1.82 -10.30
C GLN A 24 9.86 -0.48 -10.33
N ARG A 25 8.71 -0.42 -11.01
CA ARG A 25 7.86 0.78 -11.05
C ARG A 25 7.18 1.09 -9.71
N HIS A 26 6.88 0.06 -8.93
CA HIS A 26 6.24 0.21 -7.62
C HIS A 26 7.15 -0.30 -6.50
N SER A 27 7.64 0.62 -5.68
CA SER A 27 8.45 0.26 -4.52
C SER A 27 7.63 -0.51 -3.47
N ILE A 28 8.32 -1.32 -2.65
CA ILE A 28 7.70 -2.05 -1.54
C ILE A 28 6.95 -1.09 -0.60
N GLY A 29 7.49 0.11 -0.36
CA GLY A 29 6.85 1.13 0.48
C GLY A 29 5.54 1.64 -0.11
N GLU A 30 5.44 1.78 -1.43
CA GLU A 30 4.21 2.18 -2.11
C GLU A 30 3.14 1.10 -2.02
N VAL A 31 3.50 -0.18 -2.20
CA VAL A 31 2.55 -1.29 -2.04
C VAL A 31 1.99 -1.36 -0.62
N VAL A 32 2.84 -1.15 0.39
CA VAL A 32 2.39 -1.04 1.79
C VAL A 32 1.42 0.13 1.98
N ASN A 33 1.68 1.28 1.34
CA ASN A 33 0.78 2.43 1.38
C ASN A 33 -0.56 2.17 0.67
N TYR A 34 -0.57 1.40 -0.43
CA TYR A 34 -1.83 1.01 -1.10
C TYR A 34 -2.74 0.23 -0.14
N ILE A 35 -2.16 -0.66 0.66
CA ILE A 35 -2.90 -1.46 1.65
C ILE A 35 -3.29 -0.64 2.87
N ALA A 36 -2.35 0.09 3.46
CA ALA A 36 -2.55 0.76 4.75
C ALA A 36 -3.38 2.05 4.64
N VAL A 37 -3.19 2.82 3.57
CA VAL A 37 -3.79 4.15 3.40
C VAL A 37 -4.87 4.14 2.34
N ASP A 38 -4.58 3.64 1.14
CA ASP A 38 -5.49 3.81 0.01
C ASP A 38 -6.71 2.88 0.10
N ALA A 39 -6.52 1.62 0.48
CA ALA A 39 -7.64 0.70 0.74
C ALA A 39 -8.51 1.18 1.93
N TYR A 40 -7.91 1.84 2.93
CA TYR A 40 -8.65 2.46 4.03
C TYR A 40 -9.51 3.63 3.53
N ARG A 41 -8.92 4.58 2.80
CA ARG A 41 -9.62 5.75 2.23
C ARG A 41 -10.76 5.32 1.31
N MET A 42 -10.51 4.32 0.47
CA MET A 42 -11.59 3.71 -0.32
C MET A 42 -12.67 3.19 0.61
N GLY A 43 -12.35 2.42 1.65
CA GLY A 43 -13.33 1.90 2.60
C GLY A 43 -14.29 2.94 3.19
N GLU A 44 -13.86 4.19 3.34
CA GLU A 44 -14.64 5.33 3.83
C GLU A 44 -15.51 6.00 2.76
N PHE A 45 -15.20 5.80 1.46
CA PHE A 45 -15.91 6.41 0.34
C PHE A 45 -17.43 6.27 0.40
N PRO A 46 -18.04 5.10 0.68
CA PRO A 46 -19.49 4.98 0.66
C PRO A 46 -20.17 5.92 1.65
N MET A 47 -19.62 6.05 2.86
CA MET A 47 -20.16 6.95 3.88
C MET A 47 -20.10 8.40 3.41
N TRP A 48 -18.93 8.86 2.96
CA TRP A 48 -18.73 10.24 2.53
C TRP A 48 -19.48 10.59 1.23
N PHE A 49 -19.66 9.62 0.34
CA PHE A 49 -20.50 9.76 -0.84
C PHE A 49 -21.94 10.03 -0.43
N HIS A 50 -22.50 9.23 0.49
CA HIS A 50 -23.85 9.44 1.00
C HIS A 50 -24.01 10.78 1.71
N VAL A 51 -23.05 11.16 2.57
CA VAL A 51 -23.03 12.46 3.22
C VAL A 51 -23.02 13.60 2.20
N GLY A 52 -22.25 13.47 1.12
CA GLY A 52 -22.14 14.52 0.09
C GLY A 52 -23.48 14.86 -0.56
N TRP A 53 -24.19 13.87 -1.12
CA TRP A 53 -25.47 14.13 -1.78
C TRP A 53 -26.60 14.39 -0.78
N SER A 54 -26.63 13.69 0.36
CA SER A 54 -27.67 13.89 1.37
C SER A 54 -27.61 15.30 1.99
N SER A 55 -26.40 15.85 2.18
CA SER A 55 -26.23 17.23 2.66
C SER A 55 -26.75 18.25 1.65
N GLY A 56 -26.55 18.00 0.35
CA GLY A 56 -27.12 18.85 -0.71
C GLY A 56 -28.64 18.81 -0.73
N LEU A 57 -29.23 17.62 -0.61
CA LEU A 57 -30.69 17.45 -0.55
C LEU A 57 -31.28 18.10 0.71
N LEU A 58 -30.65 17.91 1.87
CA LEU A 58 -31.07 18.52 3.13
C LEU A 58 -31.02 20.05 3.07
N LEU A 59 -30.00 20.62 2.41
CA LEU A 59 -29.91 22.06 2.18
C LEU A 59 -31.11 22.59 1.38
N VAL A 60 -31.45 21.93 0.27
CA VAL A 60 -32.59 22.31 -0.58
C VAL A 60 -33.91 22.21 0.18
N LEU A 61 -34.12 21.13 0.94
CA LEU A 61 -35.32 20.96 1.76
C LEU A 61 -35.42 22.00 2.87
N ALA A 62 -34.31 22.29 3.56
CA ALA A 62 -34.28 23.28 4.62
C ALA A 62 -34.62 24.69 4.10
N ILE A 63 -34.06 25.09 2.95
CA ILE A 63 -34.39 26.35 2.28
C ILE A 63 -35.88 26.39 1.90
N SER A 64 -36.41 25.29 1.36
CA SER A 64 -37.81 25.19 0.94
C SER A 64 -38.78 25.34 2.12
N VAL A 65 -38.49 24.68 3.25
CA VAL A 65 -39.27 24.81 4.48
C VAL A 65 -39.21 26.25 5.01
N LEU A 66 -38.03 26.87 5.00
CA LEU A 66 -37.87 28.24 5.46
C LEU A 66 -38.69 29.22 4.60
N PHE A 67 -38.70 29.02 3.28
CA PHE A 67 -39.52 29.82 2.35
C PHE A 67 -41.02 29.60 2.56
N ALA A 68 -41.45 28.37 2.83
CA ALA A 68 -42.86 28.05 3.07
C ALA A 68 -43.39 28.66 4.38
N VAL A 69 -42.57 28.67 5.45
CA VAL A 69 -42.98 29.13 6.78
C VAL A 69 -42.90 30.65 6.93
N VAL A 70 -41.84 31.27 6.40
CA VAL A 70 -41.54 32.69 6.62
C VAL A 70 -41.88 33.58 5.42
N GLY A 71 -42.01 32.99 4.23
CA GLY A 71 -42.09 33.71 2.96
C GLY A 71 -40.72 34.01 2.36
N VAL A 72 -40.68 34.37 1.08
CA VAL A 72 -39.43 34.52 0.30
C VAL A 72 -38.62 35.75 0.71
N LEU A 73 -39.29 36.88 1.00
CA LEU A 73 -38.62 38.16 1.28
C LEU A 73 -37.75 38.15 2.57
N PRO A 74 -38.24 37.69 3.73
CA PRO A 74 -37.44 37.72 4.96
C PRO A 74 -36.35 36.63 5.01
N SER A 75 -36.45 35.60 4.16
CA SER A 75 -35.58 34.44 4.16
C SER A 75 -34.45 34.51 3.14
N LEU A 76 -34.64 35.18 1.99
CA LEU A 76 -33.67 35.25 0.90
C LEU A 76 -32.36 35.96 1.31
N VAL A 77 -32.47 37.12 1.96
CA VAL A 77 -31.31 37.96 2.32
C VAL A 77 -30.40 37.26 3.36
N PRO A 78 -30.93 36.71 4.47
CA PRO A 78 -30.09 36.02 5.45
C PRO A 78 -29.48 34.71 4.92
N LEU A 79 -30.17 34.02 4.01
CA LEU A 79 -29.64 32.83 3.32
C LEU A 79 -28.46 33.17 2.41
N LEU A 80 -28.57 34.24 1.62
CA LEU A 80 -27.50 34.71 0.75
C LEU A 80 -26.28 35.18 1.56
N ILE A 81 -26.50 35.88 2.68
CA ILE A 81 -25.44 36.29 3.59
C ILE A 81 -24.75 35.07 4.20
N CYS A 82 -25.52 34.08 4.69
CA CYS A 82 -24.97 32.85 5.24
C CYS A 82 -24.14 32.06 4.22
N GLY A 83 -24.66 31.88 2.99
CA GLY A 83 -23.95 31.20 1.92
C GLY A 83 -22.68 31.94 1.48
N PHE A 84 -22.77 33.26 1.29
CA PHE A 84 -21.66 34.10 0.87
C PHE A 84 -20.57 34.21 1.93
N LEU A 85 -20.93 34.25 3.22
CA LEU A 85 -19.95 34.28 4.30
C LEU A 85 -19.25 32.92 4.47
N ASN A 86 -19.97 31.80 4.42
CA ASN A 86 -19.38 30.49 4.69
C ASN A 86 -18.53 29.92 3.54
N PHE A 87 -18.86 30.23 2.28
CA PHE A 87 -18.15 29.71 1.10
C PHE A 87 -16.64 30.07 1.02
N PRO A 88 -16.20 31.34 1.20
CA PRO A 88 -14.78 31.67 1.19
C PRO A 88 -14.02 31.00 2.34
N PHE A 89 -14.63 30.87 3.52
CA PHE A 89 -14.01 30.15 4.64
C PHE A 89 -13.81 28.67 4.34
N ALA A 90 -14.80 28.01 3.74
CA ALA A 90 -14.67 26.63 3.30
C ALA A 90 -13.47 26.43 2.34
N LYS A 91 -13.31 27.33 1.34
CA LYS A 91 -12.16 27.29 0.42
C LYS A 91 -10.82 27.50 1.14
N ILE A 92 -10.77 28.42 2.08
CA ILE A 92 -9.56 28.72 2.86
C ILE A 92 -9.16 27.50 3.71
N ILE A 93 -10.12 26.86 4.37
CA ILE A 93 -9.89 25.66 5.18
C ILE A 93 -9.42 24.51 4.30
N GLN A 94 -10.10 24.27 3.16
CA GLN A 94 -9.72 23.23 2.21
C GLN A 94 -8.28 23.41 1.72
N LYS A 95 -7.88 24.65 1.39
CA LYS A 95 -6.50 24.96 0.97
C LYS A 95 -5.50 24.64 2.08
N CYS A 96 -5.76 25.09 3.31
CA CYS A 96 -4.86 24.81 4.44
C CYS A 96 -4.76 23.31 4.75
N GLN A 97 -5.87 22.58 4.68
CA GLN A 97 -5.88 21.15 4.91
C GLN A 97 -5.12 20.41 3.81
N SER A 98 -5.26 20.83 2.55
CA SER A 98 -4.48 20.28 1.43
C SER A 98 -2.98 20.47 1.62
N GLU A 99 -2.54 21.68 1.97
CA GLU A 99 -1.11 21.96 2.20
C GLU A 99 -0.54 21.23 3.42
N PHE A 100 -1.34 21.11 4.50
CA PHE A 100 -0.98 20.29 5.66
C PHE A 100 -0.76 18.82 5.26
N MET A 101 -1.68 18.23 4.49
CA MET A 101 -1.54 16.85 4.01
C MET A 101 -0.30 16.67 3.13
N ASN A 102 -0.02 17.62 2.23
CA ASN A 102 1.17 17.58 1.38
C ASN A 102 2.48 17.63 2.20
N ALA A 103 2.53 18.47 3.25
CA ALA A 103 3.68 18.56 4.13
C ALA A 103 3.86 17.27 4.97
N GLN A 104 2.76 16.71 5.48
CA GLN A 104 2.76 15.46 6.22
C GLN A 104 3.26 14.28 5.37
N ASP A 105 2.79 14.16 4.13
CA ASP A 105 3.20 13.12 3.18
C ASP A 105 4.71 13.16 2.93
N LYS A 106 5.28 14.35 2.70
CA LYS A 106 6.73 14.53 2.48
C LYS A 106 7.56 14.04 3.66
N ARG A 107 7.16 14.40 4.90
CA ARG A 107 7.85 13.96 6.11
C ARG A 107 7.76 12.44 6.30
N LEU A 108 6.57 11.85 6.10
CA LEU A 108 6.38 10.41 6.27
C LEU A 108 7.20 9.59 5.27
N ARG A 109 7.26 10.03 3.99
CA ARG A 109 8.11 9.39 2.98
C ARG A 109 9.59 9.44 3.37
N ALA A 110 10.09 10.62 3.75
CA ALA A 110 11.48 10.79 4.19
C ALA A 110 11.82 9.92 5.42
N MET A 111 10.93 9.86 6.42
CA MET A 111 11.10 8.99 7.59
C MET A 111 11.17 7.51 7.19
N SER A 112 10.29 7.05 6.30
CA SER A 112 10.31 5.66 5.84
C SER A 112 11.62 5.31 5.14
N GLU A 113 12.14 6.20 4.31
CA GLU A 113 13.41 6.00 3.60
C GLU A 113 14.60 5.94 4.56
N ILE A 114 14.63 6.81 5.57
CA ILE A 114 15.66 6.84 6.62
C ILE A 114 15.62 5.55 7.45
N LEU A 115 14.43 5.12 7.89
CA LEU A 115 14.28 3.89 8.68
C LEU A 115 14.70 2.64 7.91
N ASN A 116 14.37 2.56 6.63
CA ASN A 116 14.79 1.46 5.76
C ASN A 116 16.32 1.39 5.57
N ASN A 117 17.02 2.52 5.71
CA ASN A 117 18.47 2.64 5.49
C ASN A 117 19.26 2.96 6.77
N MET A 118 18.68 2.73 7.95
CA MET A 118 19.25 3.15 9.25
C MET A 118 20.68 2.65 9.48
N LYS A 119 21.00 1.42 9.07
CA LYS A 119 22.34 0.84 9.23
C LYS A 119 23.41 1.67 8.49
N ILE A 120 23.13 2.08 7.25
CA ILE A 120 24.07 2.86 6.43
C ILE A 120 24.25 4.25 7.04
N ILE A 121 23.17 4.87 7.50
CA ILE A 121 23.19 6.20 8.13
C ILE A 121 24.05 6.19 9.40
N LYS A 122 23.93 5.14 10.24
CA LYS A 122 24.74 4.94 11.44
C LYS A 122 26.22 4.72 11.11
N LEU A 123 26.52 3.91 10.08
CA LEU A 123 27.90 3.66 9.63
C LEU A 123 28.59 4.91 9.09
N GLN A 124 27.83 5.83 8.48
CA GLN A 124 28.34 7.08 7.92
C GLN A 124 28.23 8.28 8.88
N SER A 125 27.72 8.08 10.10
CA SER A 125 27.48 9.14 11.08
C SER A 125 26.62 10.30 10.56
N TRP A 126 25.65 10.02 9.67
CA TRP A 126 24.80 11.04 9.02
C TRP A 126 23.53 11.39 9.81
N GLU A 127 23.43 10.96 11.07
CA GLU A 127 22.23 11.06 11.88
C GLU A 127 21.76 12.50 12.06
N GLU A 128 22.65 13.41 12.44
CA GLU A 128 22.30 14.82 12.65
C GLU A 128 21.87 15.50 11.33
N LYS A 129 22.46 15.12 10.19
CA LYS A 129 22.05 15.64 8.88
C LYS A 129 20.61 15.23 8.55
N PHE A 130 20.27 13.96 8.72
CA PHE A 130 18.91 13.46 8.44
C PHE A 130 17.88 13.92 9.48
N LYS A 131 18.29 14.09 10.74
CA LYS A 131 17.47 14.70 11.79
C LYS A 131 17.11 16.15 11.45
N ASN A 132 18.08 16.95 11.00
CA ASN A 132 17.83 18.32 10.54
C ASN A 132 16.92 18.37 9.30
N LEU A 133 17.10 17.43 8.37
CA LEU A 133 16.21 17.29 7.22
C LEU A 133 14.75 17.03 7.66
N ILE A 134 14.52 16.04 8.54
CA ILE A 134 13.19 15.77 9.11
C ILE A 134 12.66 16.99 9.86
N GLY A 135 13.52 17.68 10.61
CA GLY A 135 13.21 18.92 11.32
C GLY A 135 12.63 19.99 10.39
N SER A 136 13.29 20.25 9.27
CA SER A 136 12.81 21.23 8.28
C SER A 136 11.44 20.87 7.68
N TYR A 137 11.17 19.58 7.44
CA TYR A 137 9.83 19.13 7.03
C TYR A 137 8.79 19.28 8.15
N ARG A 138 9.19 19.04 9.40
CA ARG A 138 8.31 19.19 10.56
C ARG A 138 7.93 20.65 10.80
N GLU A 139 8.83 21.61 10.56
CA GLU A 139 8.52 23.04 10.66
C GLU A 139 7.46 23.47 9.63
N ILE A 140 7.58 22.98 8.39
CA ILE A 140 6.60 23.23 7.34
C ILE A 140 5.24 22.60 7.70
N GLU A 141 5.24 21.34 8.16
CA GLU A 141 4.03 20.64 8.62
C GLU A 141 3.37 21.40 9.79
N PHE A 142 4.17 21.85 10.76
CA PHE A 142 3.67 22.59 11.92
C PHE A 142 3.04 23.93 11.52
N LYS A 143 3.66 24.68 10.60
CA LYS A 143 3.10 25.93 10.08
C LYS A 143 1.70 25.71 9.49
N TRP A 144 1.55 24.72 8.62
CA TRP A 144 0.26 24.42 7.98
C TRP A 144 -0.76 23.84 8.95
N LEU A 145 -0.31 23.02 9.91
CA LEU A 145 -1.17 22.52 10.99
C LEU A 145 -1.72 23.67 11.83
N ALA A 146 -0.85 24.59 12.28
CA ALA A 146 -1.25 25.74 13.08
C ALA A 146 -2.24 26.62 12.32
N GLU A 147 -1.93 27.00 11.07
CA GLU A 147 -2.83 27.73 10.17
C GLU A 147 -4.20 27.04 10.02
N SER A 148 -4.21 25.73 9.81
CA SER A 148 -5.43 24.92 9.70
C SER A 148 -6.25 24.96 11.00
N GLN A 149 -5.61 24.80 12.17
CA GLN A 149 -6.31 24.85 13.46
C GLN A 149 -6.87 26.24 13.76
N PHE A 150 -6.11 27.32 13.53
CA PHE A 150 -6.60 28.69 13.74
C PHE A 150 -7.80 29.00 12.86
N LYS A 151 -7.75 28.61 11.57
CA LYS A 151 -8.89 28.78 10.65
C LYS A 151 -10.09 27.93 11.03
N LYS A 152 -9.87 26.73 11.57
CA LYS A 152 -10.93 25.85 12.08
C LYS A 152 -11.63 26.45 13.29
N ILE A 153 -10.90 27.05 14.24
CA ILE A 153 -11.50 27.74 15.39
C ILE A 153 -12.46 28.85 14.92
N TYR A 154 -12.00 29.69 13.99
CA TYR A 154 -12.83 30.76 13.43
C TYR A 154 -14.09 30.20 12.75
N SER A 155 -13.97 29.11 11.99
CA SER A 155 -15.12 28.43 11.37
C SER A 155 -16.10 27.86 12.40
N VAL A 156 -15.61 27.28 13.50
CA VAL A 156 -16.45 26.78 14.59
C VAL A 156 -17.20 27.93 15.26
N LEU A 157 -16.54 29.06 15.52
CA LEU A 157 -17.20 30.24 16.08
C LEU A 157 -18.30 30.78 15.17
N LEU A 158 -18.02 30.94 13.87
CA LEU A 158 -19.04 31.33 12.90
C LEU A 158 -20.20 30.32 12.86
N PHE A 159 -19.92 29.03 12.92
CA PHE A 159 -20.95 27.98 12.90
C PHE A 159 -21.92 28.08 14.08
N TRP A 160 -21.42 28.35 15.30
CA TRP A 160 -22.29 28.49 16.48
C TRP A 160 -23.03 29.82 16.53
N MET A 161 -22.45 30.89 15.98
CA MET A 161 -23.07 32.23 15.94
C MET A 161 -24.04 32.41 14.77
N CYS A 162 -23.89 31.66 13.69
CA CYS A 162 -24.70 31.83 12.48
C CYS A 162 -26.21 31.61 12.73
N PRO A 163 -26.66 30.53 13.40
CA PRO A 163 -28.08 30.32 13.66
C PRO A 163 -28.73 31.45 14.47
N THR A 164 -28.03 32.01 15.45
CA THR A 164 -28.56 33.08 16.31
C THR A 164 -28.66 34.41 15.56
N ILE A 165 -27.62 34.77 14.80
CA ILE A 165 -27.60 35.99 13.99
C ILE A 165 -28.65 35.91 12.88
N VAL A 166 -28.67 34.81 12.12
CA VAL A 166 -29.58 34.62 10.98
C VAL A 166 -31.03 34.55 11.44
N SER A 167 -31.35 33.83 12.53
CA SER A 167 -32.71 33.80 13.07
C SER A 167 -33.19 35.18 13.52
N SER A 168 -32.32 35.99 14.13
CA SER A 168 -32.67 37.36 14.55
C SER A 168 -33.06 38.24 13.35
N PHE A 169 -32.31 38.16 12.25
CA PHE A 169 -32.67 38.88 11.01
C PHE A 169 -33.96 38.38 10.38
N ILE A 170 -34.19 37.06 10.37
CA ILE A 170 -35.40 36.44 9.84
C ILE A 170 -36.62 36.90 10.64
N PHE A 171 -36.58 36.83 11.98
CA PHE A 171 -37.69 37.27 12.83
C PHE A 171 -37.96 38.77 12.73
N PHE A 172 -36.91 39.59 12.64
CA PHE A 172 -37.06 41.02 12.40
C PHE A 172 -37.72 41.31 11.03
N GLY A 173 -37.33 40.56 9.99
CA GLY A 173 -37.96 40.62 8.69
C GLY A 173 -39.43 40.20 8.71
N CYS A 174 -39.79 39.15 9.46
CA CYS A 174 -41.20 38.74 9.65
C CYS A 174 -42.06 39.88 10.21
N ILE A 175 -41.53 40.66 11.16
CA ILE A 175 -42.24 41.80 11.77
C ILE A 175 -42.45 42.92 10.76
N ILE A 176 -41.40 43.29 10.01
CA ILE A 176 -41.45 44.38 9.03
C ILE A 176 -42.39 44.05 7.87
N PHE A 177 -42.25 42.86 7.30
CA PHE A 177 -43.00 42.45 6.11
C PHE A 177 -44.36 41.83 6.44
N GLN A 178 -44.69 41.69 7.73
CA GLN A 178 -45.91 41.02 8.23
C GLN A 178 -46.15 39.67 7.55
N SER A 179 -45.07 38.91 7.30
CA SER A 179 -45.09 37.74 6.42
C SER A 179 -45.54 36.46 7.11
N ALA A 180 -45.32 36.35 8.43
CA ALA A 180 -45.68 35.19 9.23
C ALA A 180 -45.97 35.62 10.68
N ALA A 181 -46.92 34.92 11.33
CA ALA A 181 -47.17 35.10 12.75
C ALA A 181 -46.01 34.53 13.58
N LEU A 182 -45.49 35.29 14.54
CA LEU A 182 -44.42 34.85 15.45
C LEU A 182 -44.99 33.99 16.59
N ASP A 183 -45.54 32.83 16.22
CA ASP A 183 -45.95 31.81 17.17
C ASP A 183 -44.81 30.83 17.49
N ALA A 184 -45.00 30.03 18.55
CA ALA A 184 -43.99 29.08 18.99
C ALA A 184 -43.62 28.09 17.86
N SER A 185 -44.60 27.61 17.08
CA SER A 185 -44.37 26.72 15.93
C SER A 185 -43.40 27.33 14.92
N THR A 186 -43.66 28.55 14.46
CA THR A 186 -42.83 29.24 13.47
C THR A 186 -41.42 29.45 13.98
N ILE A 187 -41.28 29.90 15.24
CA ILE A 187 -39.97 30.16 15.85
C ILE A 187 -39.15 28.87 15.97
N PHE A 188 -39.73 27.79 16.50
CA PHE A 188 -39.03 26.51 16.64
C PHE A 188 -38.69 25.89 15.29
N THR A 189 -39.60 25.95 14.31
CA THR A 189 -39.33 25.46 12.95
C THR A 189 -38.14 26.21 12.34
N VAL A 190 -38.12 27.55 12.38
CA VAL A 190 -37.01 28.36 11.86
C VAL A 190 -35.68 28.00 12.52
N LEU A 191 -35.63 27.90 13.85
CA LEU A 191 -34.40 27.57 14.58
C LEU A 191 -33.85 26.18 14.23
N VAL A 192 -34.72 25.17 14.19
CA VAL A 192 -34.33 23.80 13.85
C VAL A 192 -33.87 23.72 12.39
N THR A 193 -34.61 24.32 11.46
CA THR A 193 -34.27 24.35 10.03
C THR A 193 -32.93 25.04 9.78
N LEU A 194 -32.65 26.17 10.44
CA LEU A 194 -31.36 26.86 10.33
C LEU A 194 -30.20 26.02 10.90
N LYS A 195 -30.41 25.33 12.03
CA LYS A 195 -29.39 24.45 12.61
C LYS A 195 -29.05 23.28 11.67
N SER A 196 -30.07 22.61 11.12
CA SER A 196 -29.89 21.52 10.13
C SER A 196 -29.19 22.00 8.85
N MET A 197 -29.50 23.23 8.41
CA MET A 197 -28.84 23.85 7.25
C MET A 197 -27.35 24.10 7.52
N CYS A 198 -27.02 24.71 8.67
CA CYS A 198 -25.63 24.98 9.04
C CYS A 198 -24.82 23.68 9.14
N GLU A 199 -25.38 22.63 9.74
CA GLU A 199 -24.72 21.32 9.84
C GLU A 199 -24.43 20.72 8.45
N SER A 200 -25.36 20.84 7.52
CA SER A 200 -25.18 20.42 6.13
C SER A 200 -24.04 21.19 5.45
N VAL A 201 -24.00 22.52 5.60
CA VAL A 201 -22.93 23.36 5.03
C VAL A 201 -21.55 23.00 5.61
N ARG A 202 -21.47 22.63 6.89
CA ARG A 202 -20.22 22.21 7.54
C ARG A 202 -19.66 20.91 6.98
N LEU A 203 -20.53 19.95 6.63
CA LEU A 203 -20.12 18.63 6.16
C LEU A 203 -19.72 18.60 4.68
N VAL A 204 -20.20 19.54 3.87
CA VAL A 204 -19.92 19.57 2.43
C VAL A 204 -18.41 19.67 2.11
N PRO A 205 -17.61 20.56 2.73
CA PRO A 205 -16.17 20.65 2.49
C PRO A 205 -15.42 19.37 2.87
N ASP A 206 -15.78 18.75 4.00
CA ASP A 206 -15.17 17.49 4.46
C ASP A 206 -15.49 16.36 3.46
N ALA A 207 -16.75 16.26 3.01
CA ALA A 207 -17.15 15.28 2.00
C ALA A 207 -16.41 15.50 0.68
N LEU A 208 -16.32 16.74 0.19
CA LEU A 208 -15.60 17.06 -1.04
C LEU A 208 -14.11 16.74 -0.94
N SER A 209 -13.48 17.09 0.17
CA SER A 209 -12.06 16.78 0.44
C SER A 209 -11.81 15.28 0.42
N THR A 210 -12.63 14.49 1.11
CA THR A 210 -12.51 13.03 1.12
C THR A 210 -12.77 12.43 -0.25
N LEU A 211 -13.76 12.92 -1.01
CA LEU A 211 -14.02 12.44 -2.37
C LEU A 211 -12.84 12.71 -3.32
N ILE A 212 -12.18 13.86 -3.20
CA ILE A 212 -10.95 14.16 -3.95
C ILE A 212 -9.83 13.17 -3.57
N GLN A 213 -9.63 12.92 -2.28
CA GLN A 213 -8.62 11.96 -1.81
C GLN A 213 -8.91 10.55 -2.29
N VAL A 214 -10.17 10.11 -2.25
CA VAL A 214 -10.61 8.82 -2.79
C VAL A 214 -10.28 8.72 -4.27
N LYS A 215 -10.54 9.76 -5.07
CA LYS A 215 -10.18 9.78 -6.49
C LYS A 215 -8.68 9.59 -6.73
N VAL A 216 -7.82 10.25 -5.94
CA VAL A 216 -6.36 10.09 -6.03
C VAL A 216 -5.92 8.68 -5.63
N SER A 217 -6.47 8.13 -4.55
CA SER A 217 -6.21 6.76 -4.12
C SER A 217 -6.69 5.74 -5.17
N PHE A 218 -7.88 5.95 -5.74
CA PHE A 218 -8.42 5.13 -6.82
C PHE A 218 -7.49 5.11 -8.04
N ASN A 219 -7.04 6.28 -8.52
CA ASN A 219 -6.12 6.35 -9.66
C ASN A 219 -4.81 5.58 -9.42
N ARG A 220 -4.24 5.69 -8.21
CA ARG A 220 -3.02 4.95 -7.83
C ARG A 220 -3.23 3.44 -7.80
N MET A 221 -4.29 2.99 -7.15
CA MET A 221 -4.63 1.55 -7.11
C MET A 221 -4.97 1.01 -8.50
N ASN A 222 -5.72 1.76 -9.31
CA ASN A 222 -6.04 1.36 -10.67
C ASN A 222 -4.77 1.20 -11.53
N SER A 223 -3.84 2.15 -11.45
CA SER A 223 -2.54 2.04 -12.14
C SER A 223 -1.77 0.80 -11.68
N PHE A 224 -1.68 0.54 -10.38
CA PHE A 224 -0.99 -0.64 -9.84
C PHE A 224 -1.65 -1.96 -10.27
N LEU A 225 -2.98 -2.04 -10.20
CA LEU A 225 -3.72 -3.26 -10.56
C LEU A 225 -3.68 -3.55 -12.06
N GLN A 226 -3.38 -2.55 -12.89
CA GLN A 226 -3.22 -2.67 -14.35
C GLN A 226 -1.77 -2.93 -14.79
N GLU A 227 -0.80 -2.96 -13.88
CA GLU A 227 0.59 -3.31 -14.24
C GLU A 227 0.71 -4.73 -14.80
N ASP A 228 1.77 -4.95 -15.57
CA ASP A 228 2.00 -6.22 -16.24
C ASP A 228 2.27 -7.35 -15.25
N GLU A 229 1.60 -8.49 -15.46
CA GLU A 229 1.78 -9.72 -14.70
C GLU A 229 2.73 -10.69 -15.42
N ILE A 230 3.37 -11.56 -14.66
CA ILE A 230 4.12 -12.69 -15.19
C ILE A 230 3.14 -13.60 -15.95
N LYS A 231 3.44 -13.85 -17.22
CA LYS A 231 2.63 -14.73 -18.07
C LYS A 231 2.80 -16.17 -17.61
N GLN A 232 1.71 -16.80 -17.17
CA GLN A 232 1.76 -18.20 -16.71
C GLN A 232 2.13 -19.19 -17.82
N ASP A 233 1.99 -18.81 -19.09
CA ASP A 233 2.31 -19.64 -20.26
C ASP A 233 3.81 -19.63 -20.65
N ASP A 234 4.65 -18.86 -19.98
CA ASP A 234 6.07 -18.77 -20.33
C ASP A 234 6.83 -20.07 -20.00
N THR A 235 6.39 -20.82 -19.00
CA THR A 235 6.97 -22.10 -18.58
C THR A 235 5.90 -23.19 -18.53
N VAL A 236 6.01 -24.20 -19.40
CA VAL A 236 5.12 -25.35 -19.36
C VAL A 236 5.59 -26.28 -18.24
N ARG A 237 4.64 -26.74 -17.41
CA ARG A 237 4.90 -27.69 -16.31
C ARG A 237 4.11 -28.98 -16.53
N PRO A 238 4.61 -29.91 -17.36
CA PRO A 238 3.93 -31.16 -17.65
C PRO A 238 3.95 -32.10 -16.44
N PRO A 239 3.04 -33.09 -16.37
CA PRO A 239 3.05 -34.09 -15.31
C PRO A 239 4.35 -34.90 -15.29
N LEU A 240 4.74 -35.34 -14.09
CA LEU A 240 5.89 -36.21 -13.88
C LEU A 240 5.69 -37.54 -14.65
N GLY A 241 6.67 -37.91 -15.49
CA GLY A 241 6.72 -39.20 -16.18
C GLY A 241 6.65 -39.17 -17.70
N GLU A 242 6.38 -38.02 -18.32
CA GLU A 242 6.34 -37.89 -19.79
C GLU A 242 7.73 -37.86 -20.45
N SER A 243 8.79 -37.59 -19.68
CA SER A 243 10.17 -37.51 -20.17
C SER A 243 11.20 -37.82 -19.09
N ASP A 244 12.36 -38.34 -19.50
CA ASP A 244 13.56 -38.49 -18.66
C ASP A 244 14.27 -37.15 -18.40
N THR A 245 13.88 -36.08 -19.10
CA THR A 245 14.38 -34.72 -18.87
C THR A 245 13.58 -33.99 -17.79
N THR A 246 14.28 -33.26 -16.91
CA THR A 246 13.67 -32.38 -15.89
C THR A 246 13.55 -30.94 -16.36
N VAL A 247 14.52 -30.46 -17.15
CA VAL A 247 14.51 -29.12 -17.73
C VAL A 247 14.88 -29.25 -19.20
N HIS A 248 14.02 -28.74 -20.07
CA HIS A 248 14.25 -28.68 -21.50
C HIS A 248 13.98 -27.26 -22.00
N ILE A 249 14.99 -26.61 -22.56
CA ILE A 249 14.89 -25.29 -23.17
C ILE A 249 15.38 -25.41 -24.61
N GLU A 250 14.56 -24.96 -25.55
CA GLU A 250 14.87 -24.96 -26.98
C GLU A 250 14.71 -23.55 -27.55
N SER A 251 15.77 -23.06 -28.20
CA SER A 251 15.86 -21.72 -28.78
C SER A 251 15.39 -20.61 -27.83
N GLY A 252 15.68 -20.76 -26.53
CA GLY A 252 15.17 -19.88 -25.48
C GLY A 252 15.82 -18.51 -25.51
N ASN A 253 15.00 -17.47 -25.68
CA ASN A 253 15.40 -16.06 -25.64
C ASN A 253 14.63 -15.35 -24.52
N PHE A 254 15.35 -14.68 -23.62
CA PHE A 254 14.77 -14.10 -22.39
C PHE A 254 15.19 -12.65 -22.19
N SER A 255 14.28 -11.85 -21.63
CA SER A 255 14.55 -10.47 -21.25
C SER A 255 13.85 -10.08 -19.96
N TRP A 256 14.54 -9.30 -19.11
CA TRP A 256 13.91 -8.64 -17.96
C TRP A 256 13.05 -7.45 -18.36
N ASP A 257 13.31 -6.90 -19.55
CA ASP A 257 12.58 -5.79 -20.17
C ASP A 257 12.19 -6.19 -21.59
N PRO A 258 10.91 -6.50 -21.87
CA PRO A 258 10.44 -6.89 -23.20
C PRO A 258 10.56 -5.77 -24.24
N ASP A 259 10.64 -4.50 -23.82
CA ASP A 259 10.81 -3.35 -24.73
C ASP A 259 12.29 -3.08 -25.04
N SER A 260 13.21 -3.70 -24.29
CA SER A 260 14.65 -3.60 -24.54
C SER A 260 15.03 -4.28 -25.86
N ALA A 261 15.81 -3.56 -26.67
CA ALA A 261 16.40 -4.12 -27.90
C ALA A 261 17.41 -5.24 -27.62
N THR A 262 17.97 -5.30 -26.40
CA THR A 262 18.96 -6.30 -26.00
C THR A 262 18.32 -7.36 -25.10
N LEU A 263 18.38 -8.60 -25.57
CA LEU A 263 17.99 -9.77 -24.79
C LEU A 263 19.04 -10.07 -23.72
N THR A 264 18.59 -10.40 -22.51
CA THR A 264 19.46 -10.76 -21.38
C THR A 264 20.14 -12.10 -21.59
N ILE A 265 19.41 -13.07 -22.14
CA ILE A 265 19.93 -14.41 -22.47
C ILE A 265 19.40 -14.79 -23.85
N GLN A 266 20.28 -15.31 -24.71
CA GLN A 266 19.99 -15.57 -26.12
C GLN A 266 20.31 -17.01 -26.50
N ASN A 267 19.47 -17.60 -27.35
CA ASN A 267 19.67 -18.89 -28.02
C ASN A 267 20.07 -20.04 -27.07
N VAL A 268 19.39 -20.15 -25.93
CA VAL A 268 19.63 -21.24 -24.98
C VAL A 268 19.04 -22.53 -25.52
N ASN A 269 19.88 -23.55 -25.65
CA ASN A 269 19.47 -24.91 -26.00
C ASN A 269 20.08 -25.86 -24.96
N ILE A 270 19.26 -26.37 -24.04
CA ILE A 270 19.72 -27.25 -22.98
C ILE A 270 18.67 -28.30 -22.63
N ALA A 271 19.13 -29.54 -22.42
CA ALA A 271 18.34 -30.63 -21.88
C ALA A 271 19.08 -31.21 -20.67
N ILE A 272 18.42 -31.19 -19.51
CA ILE A 272 18.96 -31.73 -18.26
C ILE A 272 18.15 -32.98 -17.89
N GLU A 273 18.83 -34.11 -17.77
CA GLU A 273 18.23 -35.39 -17.36
C GLU A 273 18.01 -35.47 -15.84
N ARG A 274 17.06 -36.32 -15.43
CA ARG A 274 16.80 -36.64 -14.02
C ARG A 274 18.06 -37.17 -13.31
N GLY A 275 18.24 -36.74 -12.06
CA GLY A 275 19.33 -37.21 -11.19
C GLY A 275 20.72 -36.66 -11.52
N LYS A 276 20.85 -35.76 -12.51
CA LYS A 276 22.13 -35.13 -12.84
C LYS A 276 22.45 -33.98 -11.90
N LYS A 277 23.75 -33.79 -11.65
CA LYS A 277 24.30 -32.61 -10.97
C LYS A 277 24.95 -31.73 -12.03
N VAL A 278 24.42 -30.53 -12.23
CA VAL A 278 24.87 -29.59 -13.27
C VAL A 278 25.44 -28.35 -12.60
N ALA A 279 26.59 -27.88 -13.08
CA ALA A 279 27.21 -26.63 -12.65
C ALA A 279 27.16 -25.62 -13.80
N VAL A 280 26.71 -24.39 -13.50
CA VAL A 280 26.69 -23.28 -14.46
C VAL A 280 27.82 -22.31 -14.12
N CYS A 281 28.82 -22.24 -14.99
CA CYS A 281 30.02 -21.42 -14.80
C CYS A 281 30.07 -20.28 -15.81
N GLY A 282 30.64 -19.14 -15.41
CA GLY A 282 30.80 -17.98 -16.28
C GLY A 282 31.19 -16.72 -15.53
N VAL A 283 31.62 -15.69 -16.25
CA VAL A 283 32.04 -14.41 -15.67
C VAL A 283 30.92 -13.72 -14.88
N VAL A 284 31.30 -12.78 -14.01
CA VAL A 284 30.33 -11.94 -13.29
C VAL A 284 29.48 -11.18 -14.31
N GLY A 285 28.16 -11.16 -14.11
CA GLY A 285 27.23 -10.51 -15.05
C GLY A 285 26.88 -11.31 -16.32
N ALA A 286 27.37 -12.54 -16.49
CA ALA A 286 27.07 -13.38 -17.67
C ALA A 286 25.61 -13.91 -17.74
N GLY A 287 24.71 -13.49 -16.85
CA GLY A 287 23.30 -13.94 -16.85
C GLY A 287 23.03 -15.27 -16.13
N LYS A 288 23.95 -15.76 -15.28
CA LYS A 288 23.78 -17.03 -14.53
C LYS A 288 22.52 -17.06 -13.66
N SER A 289 22.31 -16.04 -12.83
CA SER A 289 21.10 -15.93 -12.00
C SER A 289 19.85 -15.72 -12.87
N SER A 290 19.95 -14.92 -13.94
CA SER A 290 18.88 -14.77 -14.93
C SER A 290 18.47 -16.10 -15.57
N PHE A 291 19.43 -17.02 -15.79
CA PHE A 291 19.16 -18.36 -16.33
C PHE A 291 18.35 -19.21 -15.34
N LEU A 292 18.66 -19.12 -14.04
CA LEU A 292 17.84 -19.78 -13.02
C LEU A 292 16.42 -19.19 -12.95
N HIS A 293 16.28 -17.87 -13.07
CA HIS A 293 14.97 -17.21 -13.17
C HIS A 293 14.20 -17.60 -14.44
N ALA A 294 14.88 -17.92 -15.55
CA ALA A 294 14.24 -18.46 -16.75
C ALA A 294 13.64 -19.85 -16.53
N ILE A 295 14.29 -20.70 -15.73
CA ILE A 295 13.75 -22.00 -15.33
C ILE A 295 12.58 -21.84 -14.36
N LEU A 296 12.63 -20.85 -13.46
CA LEU A 296 11.54 -20.55 -12.52
C LEU A 296 10.29 -19.98 -13.22
N GLY A 297 10.47 -19.31 -14.35
CA GLY A 297 9.43 -18.56 -15.05
C GLY A 297 9.28 -17.11 -14.55
N ASP A 298 10.29 -16.57 -13.87
CA ASP A 298 10.27 -15.20 -13.33
C ASP A 298 10.71 -14.13 -14.36
N ILE A 299 11.51 -14.52 -15.35
CA ILE A 299 11.94 -13.66 -16.47
C ILE A 299 11.10 -13.98 -17.70
N GLN A 300 10.73 -12.95 -18.46
CA GLN A 300 9.85 -13.12 -19.61
C GLN A 300 10.54 -13.84 -20.75
N LYS A 301 9.84 -14.81 -21.34
CA LYS A 301 10.26 -15.54 -22.53
C LYS A 301 9.82 -14.78 -23.78
N MET A 302 10.77 -14.38 -24.62
CA MET A 302 10.50 -13.68 -25.89
C MET A 302 10.25 -14.66 -27.03
N SER A 303 11.00 -15.77 -27.06
CA SER A 303 10.80 -16.88 -28.01
C SER A 303 11.42 -18.17 -27.49
N GLY A 304 11.08 -19.28 -28.13
CA GLY A 304 11.51 -20.63 -27.74
C GLY A 304 10.53 -21.36 -26.82
N THR A 305 10.94 -22.52 -26.34
CA THR A 305 10.15 -23.36 -25.41
C THR A 305 10.92 -23.61 -24.13
N VAL A 306 10.19 -23.69 -23.00
CA VAL A 306 10.74 -23.99 -21.68
C VAL A 306 9.79 -24.98 -21.01
N ASN A 307 10.25 -26.20 -20.83
CA ASN A 307 9.51 -27.27 -20.17
C ASN A 307 10.25 -27.67 -18.89
N VAL A 308 9.55 -27.62 -17.76
CA VAL A 308 10.11 -27.99 -16.45
C VAL A 308 9.21 -29.03 -15.79
N TYR A 309 9.76 -30.20 -15.50
CA TYR A 309 9.04 -31.36 -15.00
C TYR A 309 9.31 -31.58 -13.52
N GLY A 310 8.30 -31.32 -12.68
CA GLY A 310 8.33 -31.54 -11.23
C GLY A 310 8.39 -30.25 -10.40
N SER A 311 8.55 -30.44 -9.09
CA SER A 311 8.64 -29.39 -8.09
C SER A 311 10.04 -28.79 -8.00
N ILE A 312 10.14 -27.49 -7.73
CA ILE A 312 11.41 -26.76 -7.65
C ILE A 312 11.64 -26.24 -6.23
N ALA A 313 12.83 -26.46 -5.69
CA ALA A 313 13.37 -25.76 -4.54
C ALA A 313 14.43 -24.75 -5.01
N TYR A 314 14.22 -23.46 -4.69
CA TYR A 314 15.14 -22.38 -5.06
C TYR A 314 15.84 -21.80 -3.83
N VAL A 315 17.17 -21.72 -3.90
CA VAL A 315 18.02 -21.00 -2.94
C VAL A 315 18.61 -19.81 -3.68
N SER A 316 18.15 -18.61 -3.31
CA SER A 316 18.58 -17.35 -3.91
C SER A 316 19.94 -16.90 -3.38
N GLN A 317 20.67 -16.13 -4.20
CA GLN A 317 21.94 -15.52 -3.80
C GLN A 317 21.76 -14.58 -2.59
N ALA A 318 20.74 -13.73 -2.61
CA ALA A 318 20.36 -12.92 -1.46
C ALA A 318 19.41 -13.72 -0.55
N SER A 319 19.87 -14.07 0.65
CA SER A 319 19.06 -14.89 1.56
C SER A 319 17.82 -14.17 2.08
N TRP A 320 16.66 -14.82 1.95
CA TRP A 320 15.38 -14.32 2.46
C TRP A 320 14.83 -15.21 3.59
N ILE A 321 14.64 -14.59 4.75
CA ILE A 321 14.19 -15.24 5.99
C ILE A 321 12.94 -14.51 6.50
N GLN A 322 11.93 -15.28 6.88
CA GLN A 322 10.67 -14.78 7.42
C GLN A 322 10.80 -14.51 8.92
N SER A 323 10.05 -13.53 9.43
CA SER A 323 9.90 -13.36 10.88
C SER A 323 9.22 -14.59 11.49
N GLY A 324 9.75 -15.12 12.58
CA GLY A 324 9.30 -16.36 13.21
C GLY A 324 10.49 -17.15 13.75
N THR A 325 10.29 -18.39 14.17
CA THR A 325 11.40 -19.21 14.70
C THR A 325 12.31 -19.75 13.59
N VAL A 326 13.53 -20.17 13.95
CA VAL A 326 14.42 -20.92 13.03
C VAL A 326 13.70 -22.16 12.49
N ARG A 327 13.02 -22.90 13.39
CA ARG A 327 12.21 -24.08 13.03
C ARG A 327 11.13 -23.75 12.01
N GLU A 328 10.33 -22.71 12.23
CA GLU A 328 9.28 -22.30 11.29
C GLU A 328 9.86 -21.93 9.92
N ASN A 329 11.02 -21.28 9.90
CA ASN A 329 11.70 -20.93 8.65
C ASN A 329 12.20 -22.16 7.88
N ILE A 330 12.60 -23.23 8.55
CA ILE A 330 13.01 -24.50 7.91
C ILE A 330 11.78 -25.29 7.44
N LEU A 331 10.76 -25.41 8.29
CA LEU A 331 9.53 -26.16 7.98
C LEU A 331 8.71 -25.50 6.88
N PHE A 332 8.68 -24.17 6.85
CA PHE A 332 8.05 -23.34 5.83
C PHE A 332 6.61 -23.77 5.45
N GLY A 333 5.80 -24.01 6.48
CA GLY A 333 4.39 -24.42 6.35
C GLY A 333 4.16 -25.93 6.21
N LYS A 334 5.20 -26.75 6.09
CA LYS A 334 5.08 -28.22 6.10
C LYS A 334 5.03 -28.76 7.54
N PRO A 335 4.34 -29.89 7.79
CA PRO A 335 4.35 -30.52 9.11
C PRO A 335 5.75 -31.01 9.48
N MET A 336 6.08 -31.06 10.77
CA MET A 336 7.37 -31.51 11.28
C MET A 336 7.53 -33.03 11.13
N ASN A 337 8.54 -33.46 10.37
CA ASN A 337 9.06 -34.81 10.35
C ASN A 337 10.47 -34.78 10.96
N LYS A 338 10.58 -35.31 12.18
CA LYS A 338 11.80 -35.21 13.00
C LYS A 338 13.03 -35.76 12.28
N ILE A 339 12.91 -36.90 11.60
CA ILE A 339 14.03 -37.54 10.89
C ILE A 339 14.48 -36.69 9.71
N LYS A 340 13.55 -36.18 8.89
CA LYS A 340 13.87 -35.30 7.76
C LYS A 340 14.46 -33.98 8.25
N TYR A 341 13.94 -33.43 9.34
CA TYR A 341 14.38 -32.16 9.92
C TYR A 341 15.81 -32.25 10.47
N GLU A 342 16.11 -33.26 11.28
CA GLU A 342 17.47 -33.51 11.78
C GLU A 342 18.47 -33.74 10.64
N LYS A 343 18.06 -34.47 9.60
CA LYS A 343 18.87 -34.65 8.39
C LYS A 343 19.11 -33.32 7.66
N ALA A 344 18.09 -32.49 7.50
CA ALA A 344 18.22 -31.19 6.85
C ALA A 344 19.21 -30.28 7.60
N ILE A 345 19.09 -30.18 8.93
CA ILE A 345 20.02 -29.42 9.80
C ILE A 345 21.45 -29.90 9.62
N LYS A 346 21.66 -31.22 9.66
CA LYS A 346 22.99 -31.82 9.57
C LYS A 346 23.63 -31.61 8.21
N VAL A 347 22.88 -31.78 7.13
CA VAL A 347 23.39 -31.60 5.75
C VAL A 347 23.68 -30.13 5.45
N SER A 348 22.93 -29.19 6.03
CA SER A 348 23.21 -27.76 5.90
C SER A 348 24.29 -27.24 6.86
N ALA A 349 24.88 -28.10 7.70
CA ALA A 349 25.82 -27.73 8.78
C ALA A 349 25.29 -26.61 9.70
N LEU A 350 23.98 -26.66 10.01
CA LEU A 350 23.29 -25.69 10.86
C LEU A 350 23.27 -26.12 12.34
N ASP A 351 23.73 -27.31 12.63
CA ASP A 351 23.86 -27.90 13.98
C ASP A 351 24.60 -26.97 14.95
N LYS A 352 25.80 -26.52 14.56
CA LYS A 352 26.62 -25.64 15.39
C LYS A 352 26.00 -24.25 15.61
N ASP A 353 25.31 -23.73 14.61
CA ASP A 353 24.60 -22.45 14.76
C ASP A 353 23.45 -22.59 15.73
N ILE A 354 22.66 -23.67 15.62
CA ILE A 354 21.55 -23.96 16.53
C ILE A 354 22.05 -24.11 17.97
N GLU A 355 23.15 -24.82 18.18
CA GLU A 355 23.78 -24.94 19.52
C GLU A 355 24.21 -23.59 20.09
N SER A 356 24.59 -22.64 19.22
CA SER A 356 24.99 -21.29 19.64
C SER A 356 23.83 -20.35 19.95
N PHE A 357 22.60 -20.68 19.51
CA PHE A 357 21.44 -19.83 19.74
C PHE A 357 20.87 -20.04 21.16
N ASP A 358 20.47 -18.94 21.80
CA ASP A 358 19.96 -18.93 23.19
C ASP A 358 18.82 -19.94 23.43
N TYR A 359 17.95 -20.14 22.44
CA TYR A 359 16.80 -21.05 22.51
C TYR A 359 16.85 -22.14 21.43
N GLY A 360 18.04 -22.45 20.91
CA GLY A 360 18.19 -23.43 19.85
C GLY A 360 17.36 -23.09 18.61
N ASP A 361 16.64 -24.07 18.07
CA ASP A 361 15.81 -23.91 16.87
C ASP A 361 14.49 -23.15 17.11
N LEU A 362 14.15 -22.87 18.37
CA LEU A 362 13.01 -22.02 18.76
C LEU A 362 13.38 -20.55 18.85
N THR A 363 14.64 -20.20 18.61
CA THR A 363 15.10 -18.81 18.62
C THR A 363 14.32 -17.98 17.60
N GLU A 364 13.75 -16.87 18.07
CA GLU A 364 12.99 -15.96 17.21
C GLU A 364 13.92 -15.17 16.30
N ILE A 365 13.64 -15.26 15.01
CA ILE A 365 14.28 -14.48 13.97
C ILE A 365 13.48 -13.19 13.78
N GLY A 366 14.12 -12.06 14.08
CA GLY A 366 13.56 -10.73 13.85
C GLY A 366 13.32 -10.43 12.35
N GLN A 367 12.67 -9.30 12.06
CA GLN A 367 12.27 -8.92 10.69
C GLN A 367 13.47 -8.97 9.72
N ARG A 368 13.36 -9.72 8.61
CA ARG A 368 14.44 -9.96 7.63
C ARG A 368 15.74 -10.58 8.21
N GLY A 369 15.64 -11.25 9.36
CA GLY A 369 16.77 -11.87 10.03
C GLY A 369 17.82 -10.87 10.51
N LEU A 370 17.42 -9.71 11.02
CA LEU A 370 18.35 -8.68 11.53
C LEU A 370 19.36 -9.21 12.55
N ASN A 371 19.00 -10.24 13.31
CA ASN A 371 19.85 -10.82 14.36
C ASN A 371 20.83 -11.89 13.85
N MET A 372 20.85 -12.19 12.55
CA MET A 372 21.59 -13.32 11.97
C MET A 372 22.71 -12.84 11.03
N ILE A 373 23.83 -13.56 11.04
CA ILE A 373 24.95 -13.35 10.11
C ILE A 373 24.59 -13.94 8.73
N GLY A 374 25.17 -13.40 7.64
CA GLY A 374 24.89 -13.82 6.25
C GLY A 374 24.95 -15.35 6.04
N GLY A 375 26.05 -15.99 6.44
CA GLY A 375 26.21 -17.43 6.31
C GLY A 375 25.15 -18.25 7.08
N GLN A 376 24.68 -17.76 8.23
CA GLN A 376 23.59 -18.43 8.97
C GLN A 376 22.27 -18.35 8.21
N LYS A 377 21.95 -17.19 7.62
CA LYS A 377 20.75 -17.04 6.78
C LYS A 377 20.80 -17.99 5.59
N GLN A 378 21.96 -18.13 4.96
CA GLN A 378 22.13 -19.01 3.81
C GLN A 378 21.98 -20.48 4.21
N ARG A 379 22.57 -20.91 5.34
CA ARG A 379 22.39 -22.28 5.86
C ARG A 379 20.94 -22.59 6.22
N ILE A 380 20.20 -21.66 6.81
CA ILE A 380 18.75 -21.82 7.06
C ILE A 380 17.98 -21.95 5.75
N GLN A 381 18.30 -21.15 4.73
CA GLN A 381 17.66 -21.25 3.42
C GLN A 381 17.97 -22.58 2.71
N LEU A 382 19.19 -23.08 2.85
CA LEU A 382 19.58 -24.40 2.35
C LEU A 382 18.84 -25.52 3.10
N ALA A 383 18.75 -25.45 4.43
CA ALA A 383 17.98 -26.39 5.24
C ALA A 383 16.50 -26.42 4.81
N ARG A 384 15.89 -25.25 4.56
CA ARG A 384 14.54 -25.12 4.01
C ARG A 384 14.39 -25.83 2.67
N ALA A 385 15.33 -25.62 1.75
CA ALA A 385 15.31 -26.27 0.44
C ALA A 385 15.38 -27.80 0.59
N VAL A 386 16.33 -28.31 1.37
CA VAL A 386 16.51 -29.75 1.63
C VAL A 386 15.28 -30.36 2.31
N TYR A 387 14.67 -29.67 3.27
CA TYR A 387 13.46 -30.12 3.95
C TYR A 387 12.24 -30.17 3.01
N SER A 388 12.21 -29.31 2.00
CA SER A 388 11.12 -29.28 1.03
C SER A 388 11.04 -30.56 0.20
N ASP A 389 12.15 -31.29 0.00
CA ASP A 389 12.17 -32.57 -0.73
C ASP A 389 11.60 -32.43 -2.16
N ALA A 390 12.10 -31.42 -2.89
CA ALA A 390 11.67 -31.11 -4.26
C ALA A 390 12.37 -31.99 -5.31
N ASP A 391 11.82 -32.03 -6.53
CA ASP A 391 12.40 -32.80 -7.66
C ASP A 391 13.63 -32.11 -8.26
N ILE A 392 13.63 -30.77 -8.29
CA ILE A 392 14.66 -29.92 -8.88
C ILE A 392 15.17 -28.94 -7.83
N TYR A 393 16.50 -28.85 -7.68
CA TYR A 393 17.14 -27.87 -6.79
C TYR A 393 17.92 -26.86 -7.63
N LEU A 394 17.51 -25.59 -7.55
CA LEU A 394 18.19 -24.46 -8.17
C LEU A 394 18.92 -23.69 -7.06
N LEU A 395 20.25 -23.75 -7.05
CA LEU A 395 21.08 -23.13 -6.03
C LEU A 395 21.90 -21.99 -6.64
N ASP A 396 21.53 -20.75 -6.34
CA ASP A 396 22.20 -19.55 -6.84
C ASP A 396 23.27 -19.10 -5.85
N ASP A 397 24.52 -19.45 -6.17
CA ASP A 397 25.71 -19.16 -5.37
C ASP A 397 25.59 -19.56 -3.87
N PRO A 398 25.29 -20.83 -3.56
CA PRO A 398 24.96 -21.29 -2.20
C PRO A 398 26.17 -21.39 -1.25
N LEU A 399 27.40 -21.16 -1.74
CA LEU A 399 28.65 -21.40 -1.02
C LEU A 399 29.39 -20.12 -0.59
N VAL A 400 28.77 -18.95 -0.75
CA VAL A 400 29.38 -17.67 -0.36
C VAL A 400 29.45 -17.58 1.17
N GLN A 401 30.67 -17.46 1.71
CA GLN A 401 30.95 -17.45 3.16
C GLN A 401 30.41 -16.22 3.89
#